data_AF-A0A3C1PHM6-F1
#
_entry.id   AF-A0A3C1PHM6-F1
#
_cell.length_a   1.000
_cell.length_b   1.000
_cell.length_c   1.000
_cell.angle_alpha   90.00
_cell.angle_beta   90.00
_cell.angle_gamma   90.00
#
_symmetry.space_group_name_H-M   'P 1'
#
loop_
_entity.id
_entity.type
_entity.pdbx_description
1 polymer ?
#
loop_
_entity_poly.entity_id
_entity_poly.type
_entity_poly.pdbx_seq_one_letter_code
_entity_poly.pdbx_strand_id
1 'polypeptide(L)' 'MNENLLLWGGFSAFVLIMLFLDLFVFHKKAHEVKIKEAVIWSFVWIGLALVFNFGVYVYLGEQKAFEFLTAYV' A
#
# COMPACT_ATOMS: atom_id res chain seq x y z
N MET A 1 -26.42 6.21 0.57
CA MET A 1 -25.70 5.82 1.81
C MET A 1 -24.21 5.72 1.49
N ASN A 2 -23.49 6.76 1.90
CA ASN A 2 -22.13 6.71 2.43
C ASN A 2 -20.97 6.40 1.46
N GLU A 3 -20.67 7.29 0.52
CA GLU A 3 -19.36 7.33 -0.17
C GLU A 3 -18.20 7.31 0.85
N ASN A 4 -18.37 8.00 1.98
CA ASN A 4 -17.45 7.93 3.12
C ASN A 4 -17.25 6.51 3.66
N LEU A 5 -18.26 5.64 3.66
CA LEU A 5 -18.13 4.28 4.20
C LEU A 5 -17.38 3.37 3.22
N LEU A 6 -17.50 3.60 1.91
CA LEU A 6 -16.69 2.94 0.88
C LEU A 6 -15.22 3.39 0.97
N LEU A 7 -14.98 4.69 1.16
CA LEU A 7 -13.63 5.24 1.33
C LEU A 7 -12.98 4.75 2.63
N TRP A 8 -13.66 4.89 3.76
CA TRP A 8 -13.17 4.43 5.05
C TRP A 8 -13.06 2.91 5.13
N GLY A 9 -14.01 2.19 4.55
CA GLY A 9 -13.99 0.73 4.46
C GLY A 9 -12.85 0.23 3.58
N GLY A 10 -12.65 0.84 2.41
CA GLY A 10 -11.55 0.53 1.50
C GLY A 10 -10.17 0.86 2.09
N PHE A 11 -10.02 2.03 2.72
CA PHE A 11 -8.81 2.42 3.44
C PHE A 11 -8.50 1.47 4.60
N SER A 12 -9.50 1.16 5.44
CA SER A 12 -9.32 0.26 6.58
C SER A 12 -8.98 -1.16 6.11
N ALA A 13 -9.64 -1.66 5.06
CA ALA A 13 -9.32 -2.96 4.47
C ALA A 13 -7.89 -2.99 3.91
N PHE A 14 -7.46 -1.93 3.23
CA PHE A 14 -6.10 -1.81 2.71
C PHE A 14 -5.05 -1.79 3.83
N VAL A 15 -5.27 -0.98 4.87
CA VAL A 15 -4.37 -0.92 6.03
C VAL A 15 -4.29 -2.28 6.73
N LEU A 16 -5.42 -2.97 6.90
CA LEU A 16 -5.44 -4.32 7.48
C LEU A 16 -4.64 -5.31 6.62
N ILE A 17 -4.79 -5.27 5.29
CA ILE A 17 -4.01 -6.12 4.38
C ILE A 17 -2.51 -5.84 4.51
N MET A 18 -2.10 -4.57 4.54
CA MET A 18 -0.69 -4.20 4.75
C MET A 18 -0.16 -4.73 6.09
N LEU A 19 -0.94 -4.59 7.16
CA LEU A 19 -0.56 -5.02 8.51
C LEU A 19 -0.43 -6.55 8.60
N PHE A 20 -1.33 -7.29 7.95
CA PHE A 20 -1.22 -8.74 7.81
C PHE A 20 0.01 -9.14 7.00
N LEU A 21 0.29 -8.47 5.88
CA LEU A 21 1.48 -8.72 5.07
C LEU A 21 2.75 -8.53 5.88
N ASP A 22 2.90 -7.39 6.57
CA ASP A 22 4.06 -7.10 7.42
C ASP A 22 4.25 -8.19 8.50
N LEU A 23 3.19 -8.48 9.26
CA LEU A 23 3.29 -9.47 10.34
C LEU A 23 3.59 -10.88 9.82
N PHE A 24 3.01 -11.29 8.69
CA PHE A 24 3.16 -12.66 8.19
C PHE A 24 4.49 -12.86 7.44
N VAL A 25 4.96 -11.83 6.74
CA VAL A 25 6.19 -11.87 5.94
C VAL A 25 7.44 -11.76 6.83
N PHE A 26 7.44 -10.85 7.81
CA PHE A 26 8.65 -10.59 8.61
C PHE A 26 8.96 -11.65 9.67
N HIS A 27 8.05 -12.60 9.95
CA HIS A 27 8.29 -13.69 10.92
C HIS A 27 9.14 -14.85 10.40
N LYS A 28 9.70 -14.77 9.18
CA LYS A 28 10.54 -15.85 8.62
C LYS A 28 12.05 -15.66 8.92
N LYS A 29 12.39 -15.94 10.19
CA LYS A 29 13.75 -16.33 10.66
C LYS A 29 14.83 -15.24 10.64
N ALA A 30 15.64 -15.24 11.70
CA ALA A 30 16.87 -14.46 11.83
C ALA A 30 17.94 -14.90 10.80
N HIS A 31 17.69 -14.59 9.53
CA HIS A 31 18.70 -14.58 8.48
C HIS A 31 19.08 -13.12 8.23
N GLU A 32 20.38 -12.82 8.16
CA GLU A 32 20.82 -11.51 7.72
C GLU A 32 20.16 -11.20 6.38
N VAL A 33 19.25 -10.22 6.38
CA VAL A 33 18.59 -9.75 5.16
C VAL A 33 19.70 -9.24 4.26
N LYS A 34 20.05 -10.01 3.22
CA LYS A 34 21.07 -9.58 2.26
C LYS A 34 20.51 -8.38 1.51
N ILE A 35 21.39 -7.46 1.10
CA ILE A 35 21.00 -6.26 0.32
C ILE A 35 20.07 -6.61 -0.86
N LYS A 36 20.28 -7.76 -1.51
CA LYS A 36 19.43 -8.25 -2.60
C LYS A 36 17.97 -8.49 -2.17
N GLU A 37 17.75 -9.06 -0.99
CA GLU A 37 16.41 -9.30 -0.45
C GLU A 37 15.75 -8.00 -0.03
N ALA A 38 16.50 -7.08 0.60
CA ALA A 38 16.00 -5.76 0.97
C ALA A 38 15.51 -4.98 -0.27
N VAL A 39 16.28 -5.00 -1.37
CA VAL A 39 15.91 -4.34 -2.63
C VAL A 39 14.64 -4.96 -3.23
N ILE A 40 14.52 -6.29 -3.23
CA ILE A 40 13.30 -6.97 -3.71
C ILE A 40 12.09 -6.54 -2.88
N TRP A 41 12.22 -6.52 -1.55
CA TRP A 41 11.14 -6.05 -0.67
C TRP A 41 10.80 -4.58 -0.93
N SER A 42 11.79 -3.69 -1.10
CA SER A 42 11.53 -2.30 -1.48
C SER A 42 10.76 -2.18 -2.79
N PHE A 43 11.13 -2.94 -3.83
CA PHE A 43 10.39 -2.93 -5.09
C PHE A 43 8.96 -3.48 -4.95
N VAL A 44 8.76 -4.51 -4.13
CA VAL A 44 7.42 -5.04 -3.83
C VAL A 44 6.56 -3.98 -3.17
N TRP A 45 7.09 -3.28 -2.15
CA TRP A 45 6.36 -2.21 -1.46
C TRP A 45 6.09 -1.00 -2.36
N ILE A 46 7.05 -0.61 -3.20
CA ILE A 46 6.86 0.47 -4.19
C ILE A 46 5.80 0.08 -5.23
N GLY A 47 5.85 -1.16 -5.74
CA GLY A 47 4.84 -1.68 -6.67
C GLY A 47 3.44 -1.71 -6.04
N LEU A 48 3.34 -2.13 -4.78
CA LEU A 48 2.08 -2.15 -4.03
C LEU A 48 1.52 -0.72 -3.87
N ALA A 49 2.37 0.25 -3.53
CA ALA A 49 1.97 1.66 -3.43
C ALA A 49 1.47 2.23 -4.76
N LEU A 50 2.14 1.89 -5.88
CA LEU A 50 1.71 2.29 -7.22
C LEU A 50 0.38 1.65 -7.63
N VAL A 51 0.18 0.36 -7.34
CA VAL A 51 -1.09 -0.33 -7.62
C VAL A 51 -2.22 0.28 -6.80
N PHE A 52 -1.97 0.61 -5.53
CA PHE A 52 -2.96 1.30 -4.71
C PHE A 52 -3.25 2.71 -5.24
N ASN A 53 -2.24 3.47 -5.63
CA ASN A 53 -2.41 4.78 -6.26
C ASN A 53 -3.25 4.70 -7.54
N PHE A 54 -3.00 3.69 -8.38
CA PHE A 54 -3.79 3.42 -9.58
C PHE A 54 -5.25 3.06 -9.25
N GLY A 55 -5.47 2.28 -8.19
CA GLY A 55 -6.81 2.03 -7.66
C GLY A 55 -7.51 3.32 -7.23
N VAL A 56 -6.81 4.19 -6.49
CA VAL A 56 -7.35 5.51 -6.10
C VAL A 56 -7.67 6.36 -7.34
N TYR A 57 -6.83 6.33 -8.38
CA TYR A 57 -7.05 7.05 -9.64
C TYR A 57 -8.35 6.64 -10.33
N VAL A 58 -8.60 5.33 -10.42
CA VAL A 58 -9.79 4.79 -11.09
C VAL A 58 -11.07 5.06 -10.27
N TYR A 59 -11.01 5.01 -8.94
CA TYR A 59 -12.21 5.09 -8.08
C TYR A 59 -12.53 6.49 -7.54
N LEU A 60 -11.53 7.32 -7.24
CA LEU A 60 -11.71 8.67 -6.69
C LEU A 60 -11.39 9.79 -7.70
N GLY A 61 -10.91 9.44 -8.89
CA GLY A 61 -10.52 10.38 -9.93
C GLY A 61 -9.10 10.91 -9.77
N GLU A 62 -8.65 11.61 -10.82
CA GLU A 62 -7.26 12.05 -11.02
C GLU A 62 -6.73 12.89 -9.85
N GLN A 63 -7.54 13.78 -9.31
CA GLN A 63 -7.11 14.75 -8.28
C GLN A 63 -6.72 14.07 -6.96
N LYS A 64 -7.49 13.08 -6.50
CA LYS A 64 -7.20 12.32 -5.27
C LYS A 64 -6.03 11.36 -5.43
N ALA A 65 -5.83 10.82 -6.64
CA ALA A 65 -4.65 10.03 -6.95
C ALA A 65 -3.38 10.85 -7.02
N PHE A 66 -3.44 12.07 -7.55
CA PHE A 66 -2.30 12.99 -7.49
C PHE A 66 -1.97 13.37 -6.05
N GLU A 67 -2.96 13.71 -5.21
CA GLU A 67 -2.76 13.96 -3.78
C GLU A 67 -2.09 12.76 -3.05
N PHE A 68 -2.48 11.53 -3.39
CA PHE A 68 -1.87 10.33 -2.81
C PHE A 68 -0.46 10.05 -3.37
N LEU A 69 -0.24 10.27 -4.66
CA LEU A 69 1.04 10.01 -5.33
C LEU A 69 2.13 10.99 -4.86
N THR A 70 1.77 12.27 -4.76
CA THR A 70 2.68 13.32 -4.30
C THR A 70 2.80 13.37 -2.79
N ALA A 71 1.92 12.62 -2.10
CA ALA A 71 1.87 12.52 -0.65
C ALA A 71 1.97 13.90 0.03
N TYR A 72 1.22 14.90 -0.50
CA TYR A 72 1.18 16.32 -0.07
C TYR A 72 2.05 17.28 -0.92
N VAL A 73 1.48 17.85 -1.98
CA VAL A 73 1.92 19.17 -2.53
C VAL A 73 0.76 20.13 -2.43
#